data_AF-A0A1F9U115-F1
#
_entry.id   AF-A0A1F9U115-F1
#
_cell.length_a   1.000
_cell.length_b   1.000
_cell.length_c   1.000
_cell.angle_alpha   90.00
_cell.angle_beta   90.00
_cell.angle_gamma   90.00
#
_symmetry.space_group_name_H-M   'P 1'
#
loop_
_entity.id
_entity.type
_entity.pdbx_description
1 polymer ?
#
loop_
_entity_poly.entity_id
_entity_poly.type
_entity_poly.pdbx_seq_one_letter_code
_entity_poly.pdbx_strand_id
1 'polypeptide(L)'
;MDNLAPSFEEAQSAIHAQTLRALQQRFEKEKRYWENLVASKDEAVARLEKELQEQALKTSRLREKIQEMQNEQSGIIQQSFSTLELQKRSLNAHLARMEGDLESARKDMLALKLDLDEERAGKQKLKEEWEEKERKWQEEASRREFEIEDIKKNLLSRRETELEDVSKLEETVKKLKRELADAKTFSETEKAGIQNLLNEKESQIAKAQEELADTRKKLDIEKEERRLAAVEREKNSAQSGEDRIRLTEQVLLRETKIKELEQELEKMSRDRSEREAALRTREEKIISDEEAVRRRREDWVDSVRSQASQELTISEKSVDLLSKLESKLGLRPPAVPYSQTAKFPPPPSIHKDADSNLEAIAEKYPSFKEGVTFLRKRESWILVVTGLVLFGLTLSLVFFETRGRKSLRAQTLLQKGNDQFTRGDLEKSLKHLEDAFELDPENSIIRNSLTLVLGELAHKEKREGKYDQALKRVETLYMILPEDPDVIRLHGEVLQALGKGTPSTPAKPVAEPAPAEPEKPADE
;
A
#
# COMPACT_ATOMS: atom_id res chain seq x y z
N MET A 1 106.68 52.36 -80.44
CA MET A 1 105.37 51.71 -80.22
C MET A 1 105.47 50.98 -78.88
N ASP A 2 105.92 51.66 -77.82
CA ASP A 2 106.46 50.99 -76.62
C ASP A 2 106.02 51.64 -75.30
N ASN A 3 104.87 52.33 -75.29
CA ASN A 3 104.35 53.02 -74.09
C ASN A 3 102.88 52.66 -73.76
N LEU A 4 102.41 51.47 -74.17
CA LEU A 4 101.04 50.98 -73.87
C LEU A 4 101.00 49.74 -72.94
N ALA A 5 102.17 49.28 -72.47
CA ALA A 5 102.25 48.09 -71.60
C ALA A 5 101.86 48.31 -70.12
N PRO A 6 102.17 49.44 -69.44
CA PRO A 6 101.87 49.55 -68.00
C PRO A 6 100.38 49.76 -67.68
N SER A 7 99.55 50.17 -68.66
CA SER A 7 98.11 50.38 -68.45
C SER A 7 97.29 49.08 -68.42
N PHE A 8 97.82 47.97 -68.94
CA PHE A 8 97.10 46.70 -68.96
C PHE A 8 97.19 45.95 -67.63
N GLU A 9 98.37 45.92 -67.00
CA GLU A 9 98.55 45.28 -65.69
C GLU A 9 97.82 46.03 -64.57
N GLU A 10 97.79 47.37 -64.60
CA GLU A 10 96.98 48.17 -63.68
C GLU A 10 95.47 47.90 -63.85
N ALA A 11 94.99 47.82 -65.10
CA ALA A 11 93.58 47.48 -65.36
C ALA A 11 93.25 46.05 -64.90
N GLN A 12 94.14 45.08 -65.12
CA GLN A 12 93.92 43.69 -64.71
C GLN A 12 93.92 43.53 -63.18
N SER A 13 94.82 44.22 -62.48
CA SER A 13 94.86 44.24 -61.02
C SER A 13 93.64 44.96 -60.41
N ALA A 14 93.17 46.05 -61.02
CA ALA A 14 91.94 46.73 -60.60
C ALA A 14 90.70 45.85 -60.76
N ILE A 15 90.60 45.11 -61.88
CA ILE A 15 89.52 44.14 -62.11
C ILE A 15 89.60 43.00 -61.07
N HIS A 16 90.79 42.47 -60.79
CA HIS A 16 90.96 41.42 -59.77
C HIS A 16 90.63 41.90 -58.35
N ALA A 17 91.00 43.13 -58.00
CA ALA A 17 90.62 43.72 -56.72
C ALA A 17 89.10 43.94 -56.62
N GLN A 18 88.45 44.34 -57.72
CA GLN A 18 87.00 44.53 -57.77
C GLN A 18 86.24 43.19 -57.68
N THR A 19 86.71 42.14 -58.37
CA THR A 19 86.11 40.80 -58.27
C THR A 19 86.29 40.19 -56.89
N LEU A 20 87.46 40.38 -56.25
CA LEU A 20 87.69 39.94 -54.87
C LEU A 20 86.77 40.66 -53.87
N ARG A 21 86.60 41.98 -54.00
CA ARG A 21 85.64 42.74 -53.15
C ARG A 21 84.20 42.27 -53.38
N ALA A 22 83.81 42.00 -54.62
CA ALA A 22 82.47 41.49 -54.93
C ALA A 22 82.24 40.09 -54.35
N LEU A 23 83.24 39.21 -54.40
CA LEU A 23 83.20 37.88 -53.79
C LEU A 23 83.15 37.96 -52.26
N GLN A 24 83.95 38.83 -51.64
CA GLN A 24 83.90 39.07 -50.19
C GLN A 24 82.52 39.57 -49.76
N GLN A 25 81.92 40.53 -50.49
CA GLN A 25 80.57 41.01 -50.20
C GLN A 25 79.50 39.92 -50.36
N ARG A 26 79.64 39.03 -51.35
CA ARG A 26 78.74 37.87 -51.50
C ARG A 26 78.89 36.91 -50.34
N PHE A 27 80.13 36.60 -49.96
CA PHE A 27 80.41 35.72 -48.82
C PHE A 27 79.88 36.29 -47.50
N GLU A 28 80.03 37.60 -47.26
CA GLU A 28 79.45 38.26 -46.08
C GLU A 28 77.92 38.24 -46.09
N LYS A 29 77.28 38.41 -47.25
CA LYS A 29 75.82 38.31 -47.38
C LYS A 29 75.34 36.89 -47.12
N GLU A 30 76.00 35.88 -47.68
CA GLU A 30 75.69 34.47 -47.42
C GLU A 30 75.92 34.11 -45.95
N LYS A 31 77.02 34.57 -45.36
CA LYS A 31 77.31 34.38 -43.93
C LYS A 31 76.19 34.96 -43.06
N ARG A 32 75.78 36.22 -43.29
CA ARG A 32 74.65 36.84 -42.57
C ARG A 32 73.34 36.10 -42.79
N TYR A 33 73.10 35.61 -44.01
CA TYR A 33 71.91 34.81 -44.31
C TYR A 33 71.90 33.51 -43.48
N TRP A 34 73.03 32.80 -43.41
CA TRP A 34 73.14 31.59 -42.60
C TRP A 34 73.05 31.86 -41.10
N GLU A 35 73.67 32.93 -40.61
CA GLU A 35 73.56 33.37 -39.20
C GLU A 35 72.10 33.66 -38.83
N ASN A 36 71.37 34.40 -39.68
CA ASN A 36 69.95 34.67 -39.47
C ASN A 36 69.09 33.41 -39.55
N LEU A 37 69.42 32.47 -40.45
CA LEU A 37 68.69 31.21 -40.57
C LEU A 37 68.91 30.31 -39.35
N VAL A 38 70.13 30.26 -38.80
CA VAL A 38 70.44 29.53 -37.56
C VAL A 38 69.72 30.18 -36.39
N ALA A 39 69.81 31.51 -36.23
CA ALA A 39 69.10 32.23 -35.17
C ALA A 39 67.57 32.01 -35.23
N SER A 40 66.98 32.05 -36.43
CA SER A 40 65.54 31.78 -36.61
C SER A 40 65.17 30.33 -36.28
N LYS A 41 66.07 29.36 -36.54
CA LYS A 41 65.85 27.96 -36.16
C LYS A 41 65.94 27.78 -34.66
N ASP A 42 66.92 28.38 -34.01
CA ASP A 42 67.10 28.31 -32.56
C ASP A 42 65.91 28.93 -31.82
N GLU A 43 65.37 30.06 -32.32
CA GLU A 43 64.12 30.63 -31.81
C GLU A 43 62.91 29.71 -31.99
N ALA A 44 62.80 29.03 -33.14
CA ALA A 44 61.72 28.09 -33.39
C ALA A 44 61.81 26.86 -32.48
N VAL A 45 63.02 26.32 -32.26
CA VAL A 45 63.27 25.22 -31.33
C VAL A 45 62.92 25.64 -29.90
N ALA A 46 63.36 26.81 -29.45
CA ALA A 46 63.04 27.32 -28.11
C ALA A 46 61.52 27.50 -27.89
N ARG A 47 60.77 27.93 -28.93
CA ARG A 47 59.30 28.02 -28.86
C ARG A 47 58.65 26.63 -28.73
N LEU A 48 59.09 25.66 -29.54
CA LEU A 48 58.57 24.29 -29.47
C LEU A 48 58.91 23.60 -28.14
N GLU A 49 60.10 23.81 -27.60
CA GLU A 49 60.47 23.30 -26.26
C GLU A 49 59.58 23.88 -25.17
N LYS A 50 59.27 25.18 -25.24
CA LYS A 50 58.34 25.83 -24.31
C LYS A 50 56.93 25.26 -24.43
N GLU A 51 56.41 25.09 -25.65
CA GLU A 51 55.09 24.48 -25.87
C GLU A 51 55.03 23.04 -25.35
N LEU A 52 56.10 22.26 -25.54
CA LEU A 52 56.20 20.90 -25.05
C LEU A 52 56.24 20.84 -23.51
N GLN A 53 56.95 21.77 -22.86
CA GLN A 53 56.93 21.92 -21.39
C GLN A 53 55.54 22.33 -20.88
N GLU A 54 54.85 23.25 -21.56
CA GLU A 54 53.49 23.64 -21.19
C GLU A 54 52.49 22.47 -21.35
N GLN A 55 52.64 21.64 -22.40
CA GLN A 55 51.84 20.43 -22.57
C GLN A 55 52.16 19.37 -21.50
N ALA A 56 53.43 19.18 -21.15
CA ALA A 56 53.83 18.28 -20.06
C ALA A 56 53.21 18.72 -18.72
N LEU A 57 53.18 20.02 -18.44
CA LEU A 57 52.58 20.57 -17.23
C LEU A 57 51.05 20.42 -17.23
N LYS A 58 50.38 20.64 -18.38
CA LYS A 58 48.93 20.38 -18.54
C LYS A 58 48.58 18.90 -18.32
N THR A 59 49.37 17.98 -18.88
CA THR A 59 49.14 16.54 -18.71
C THR A 59 49.38 16.08 -17.27
N SER A 60 50.38 16.65 -16.58
CA SER A 60 50.59 16.41 -15.15
C SER A 60 49.41 16.85 -14.29
N ARG A 61 48.88 18.06 -14.51
CA ARG A 61 47.68 18.56 -13.80
C ARG A 61 46.43 17.72 -14.06
N LEU A 62 46.26 17.22 -15.29
CA LEU A 62 45.15 16.32 -15.60
C LEU A 62 45.28 14.97 -14.88
N ARG A 63 46.50 14.41 -14.79
CA ARG A 63 46.74 13.17 -14.02
C ARG A 63 46.45 13.35 -12.53
N GLU A 64 46.90 14.45 -11.96
CA GLU A 64 46.63 14.80 -10.55
C GLU A 64 45.11 14.92 -10.30
N LYS A 65 44.38 15.61 -11.18
CA LYS A 65 42.91 15.73 -11.07
C LYS A 65 42.18 14.40 -11.25
N ILE A 66 42.65 13.52 -12.13
CA ILE A 66 42.08 12.17 -12.28
C ILE A 66 42.30 11.37 -10.99
N GLN A 67 43.48 11.47 -10.39
CA GLN A 67 43.80 10.79 -9.13
C GLN A 67 42.96 11.33 -7.96
N GLU A 68 42.74 12.65 -7.89
CA GLU A 68 41.85 13.28 -6.92
C GLU A 68 40.41 12.75 -7.06
N MET A 69 39.85 12.73 -8.28
CA MET A 69 38.51 12.18 -8.52
C MET A 69 38.40 10.69 -8.19
N GLN A 70 39.46 9.89 -8.44
CA GLN A 70 39.49 8.47 -8.06
C GLN A 70 39.48 8.31 -6.53
N ASN A 71 40.22 9.15 -5.81
CA ASN A 71 40.21 9.15 -4.35
C ASN A 71 38.83 9.54 -3.79
N GLU A 72 38.20 10.59 -4.34
CA GLU A 72 36.85 11.01 -3.97
C GLU A 72 35.83 9.89 -4.23
N GLN A 73 35.87 9.24 -5.40
CA GLN A 73 35.01 8.09 -5.71
C GLN A 73 35.21 6.94 -4.72
N SER A 74 36.46 6.62 -4.36
CA SER A 74 36.73 5.57 -3.37
C SER A 74 36.16 5.92 -1.98
N GLY A 75 36.20 7.20 -1.58
CA GLY A 75 35.62 7.69 -0.34
C GLY A 75 34.09 7.58 -0.33
N ILE A 76 33.43 7.97 -1.42
CA ILE A 76 31.98 7.84 -1.58
C ILE A 76 31.56 6.36 -1.53
N ILE A 77 32.32 5.47 -2.20
CA ILE A 77 32.05 4.03 -2.17
C ILE A 77 32.17 3.50 -0.74
N GLN A 78 33.22 3.83 0.00
CA GLN A 78 33.36 3.42 1.40
C GLN A 78 32.22 3.94 2.30
N GLN A 79 31.83 5.21 2.13
CA GLN A 79 30.67 5.77 2.85
C GLN A 79 29.40 4.99 2.52
N SER A 80 29.13 4.71 1.24
CA SER A 80 27.97 3.93 0.83
C SER A 80 27.96 2.52 1.47
N PHE A 81 29.09 1.80 1.48
CA PHE A 81 29.18 0.49 2.12
C PHE A 81 28.92 0.56 3.63
N SER A 82 29.47 1.55 4.33
CA SER A 82 29.22 1.72 5.77
C SER A 82 27.75 2.01 6.09
N THR A 83 27.06 2.82 5.26
CA THR A 83 25.61 3.04 5.43
C THR A 83 24.80 1.79 5.17
N LEU A 84 25.21 0.98 4.19
CA LEU A 84 24.55 -0.27 3.83
C LEU A 84 24.77 -1.35 4.91
N GLU A 85 25.95 -1.40 5.53
CA GLU A 85 26.20 -2.25 6.71
C GLU A 85 25.35 -1.85 7.92
N LEU A 86 25.19 -0.55 8.17
CA LEU A 86 24.31 -0.05 9.23
C LEU A 86 22.85 -0.43 8.97
N GLN A 87 22.37 -0.28 7.74
CA GLN A 87 21.03 -0.72 7.33
C GLN A 87 20.86 -2.23 7.50
N LYS A 88 21.85 -3.03 7.10
CA LYS A 88 21.84 -4.49 7.28
C LYS A 88 21.78 -4.88 8.75
N ARG A 89 22.56 -4.23 9.63
CA ARG A 89 22.51 -4.46 11.09
C ARG A 89 21.15 -4.08 11.67
N SER A 90 20.57 -2.96 11.24
CA SER A 90 19.24 -2.54 11.66
C SER A 90 18.14 -3.53 11.24
N LEU A 91 18.19 -4.01 9.99
CA LEU A 91 17.24 -5.00 9.48
C LEU A 91 17.36 -6.33 10.23
N ASN A 92 18.58 -6.80 10.47
CA ASN A 92 18.80 -8.02 11.24
C ASN A 92 18.31 -7.90 12.69
N ALA A 93 18.49 -6.73 13.33
CA ALA A 93 17.96 -6.48 14.67
C ALA A 93 16.42 -6.45 14.67
N HIS A 94 15.80 -5.92 13.62
CA HIS A 94 14.34 -5.94 13.46
C HIS A 94 13.81 -7.37 13.25
N LEU A 95 14.46 -8.17 12.41
CA LEU A 95 14.11 -9.58 12.21
C LEU A 95 14.19 -10.37 13.51
N ALA A 96 15.28 -10.21 14.28
CA ALA A 96 15.43 -10.89 15.56
C ALA A 96 14.33 -10.51 16.57
N ARG A 97 13.86 -9.25 16.56
CA ARG A 97 12.71 -8.83 17.38
C ARG A 97 11.42 -9.52 16.94
N MET A 98 11.13 -9.52 15.64
CA MET A 98 9.93 -10.20 15.12
C MET A 98 9.95 -11.71 15.38
N GLU A 99 11.11 -12.35 15.30
CA GLU A 99 11.25 -13.77 15.67
C GLU A 99 10.95 -13.98 17.16
N GLY A 100 11.45 -13.11 18.05
CA GLY A 100 11.13 -13.14 19.47
C GLY A 100 9.64 -12.92 19.77
N ASP A 101 9.00 -11.97 19.09
CA ASP A 101 7.57 -11.70 19.24
C ASP A 101 6.72 -12.88 18.74
N LEU A 102 7.10 -13.51 17.63
CA LEU A 102 6.45 -14.72 17.12
C LEU A 102 6.62 -15.91 18.06
N GLU A 103 7.79 -16.07 18.67
CA GLU A 103 8.01 -17.10 19.70
C GLU A 103 7.17 -16.85 20.95
N SER A 104 7.03 -15.60 21.39
CA SER A 104 6.15 -15.23 22.50
C SER A 104 4.69 -15.55 22.17
N ALA A 105 4.21 -15.11 21.01
CA ALA A 105 2.84 -15.37 20.57
C ALA A 105 2.54 -16.88 20.44
N ARG A 106 3.52 -17.69 20.00
CA ARG A 106 3.40 -19.15 19.99
C ARG A 106 3.26 -19.74 21.39
N LYS A 107 4.01 -19.24 22.36
CA LYS A 107 3.89 -19.67 23.77
C LYS A 107 2.52 -19.30 24.33
N ASP A 108 2.03 -18.09 24.05
CA ASP A 108 0.72 -17.63 24.50
C ASP A 108 -0.42 -18.45 23.88
N MET A 109 -0.33 -18.79 22.58
CA MET A 109 -1.30 -19.67 21.94
C MET A 109 -1.28 -21.10 22.51
N LEU A 110 -0.10 -21.61 22.88
CA LEU A 110 0.00 -22.92 23.55
C LEU A 110 -0.61 -22.89 24.94
N ALA A 111 -0.42 -21.82 25.71
CA ALA A 111 -1.07 -21.61 27.00
C ALA A 111 -2.59 -21.56 26.86
N LEU A 112 -3.11 -20.75 25.93
CA LEU A 112 -4.54 -20.66 25.62
C LEU A 112 -5.15 -22.00 25.20
N LYS A 113 -4.40 -22.81 24.44
CA LYS A 113 -4.85 -24.15 24.05
C LYS A 113 -4.97 -25.07 25.27
N LEU A 114 -4.04 -24.97 26.21
CA LEU A 114 -4.07 -25.73 27.46
C LEU A 114 -5.30 -25.35 28.30
N ASP A 115 -5.56 -24.04 28.45
CA ASP A 115 -6.74 -23.53 29.17
C ASP A 115 -8.05 -24.00 28.52
N LEU A 116 -8.12 -24.01 27.17
CA LEU A 116 -9.26 -24.51 26.42
C LEU A 116 -9.52 -26.01 26.63
N ASP A 117 -8.45 -26.81 26.71
CA ASP A 117 -8.57 -28.25 26.96
C ASP A 117 -8.97 -28.52 28.43
N GLU A 118 -8.52 -27.71 29.38
CA GLU A 118 -9.01 -27.73 30.78
C GLU A 118 -10.49 -27.34 30.88
N GLU A 119 -10.92 -26.30 30.17
CA GLU A 119 -12.32 -25.87 30.14
C GLU A 119 -13.22 -26.94 29.50
N ARG A 120 -12.74 -27.62 28.44
CA ARG A 120 -13.44 -28.77 27.82
C ARG A 120 -13.57 -29.95 28.78
N ALA A 121 -12.50 -30.27 29.51
CA ALA A 121 -12.54 -31.31 30.53
C ALA A 121 -13.52 -30.96 31.66
N GLY A 122 -13.56 -29.69 32.08
CA GLY A 122 -14.54 -29.18 33.05
C GLY A 122 -15.99 -29.31 32.55
N LYS A 123 -16.25 -28.94 31.29
CA LYS A 123 -17.57 -29.09 30.65
C LYS A 123 -18.01 -30.55 30.52
N GLN A 124 -17.09 -31.47 30.22
CA GLN A 124 -17.40 -32.90 30.21
C GLN A 124 -17.80 -33.42 31.58
N LYS A 125 -17.07 -33.06 32.65
CA LYS A 125 -17.44 -33.45 34.02
C LYS A 125 -18.82 -32.92 34.42
N LEU A 126 -19.11 -31.66 34.12
CA LEU A 126 -20.44 -31.07 34.36
C LEU A 126 -21.55 -31.80 33.60
N LYS A 127 -21.27 -32.24 32.37
CA LYS A 127 -22.22 -33.02 31.58
C LYS A 127 -22.48 -34.39 32.21
N GLU A 128 -21.44 -35.09 32.64
CA GLU A 128 -21.56 -36.38 33.33
C GLU A 128 -22.34 -36.25 34.65
N GLU A 129 -22.06 -35.23 35.46
CA GLU A 129 -22.81 -34.95 36.69
C GLU A 129 -24.29 -34.66 36.42
N TRP A 130 -24.59 -33.97 35.32
CA TRP A 130 -25.96 -33.65 34.94
C TRP A 130 -26.71 -34.88 34.43
N GLU A 131 -26.07 -35.71 33.60
CA GLU A 131 -26.62 -37.00 33.14
C GLU A 131 -26.89 -37.95 34.33
N GLU A 132 -26.00 -37.98 35.34
CA GLU A 132 -26.22 -38.79 36.55
C GLU A 132 -27.42 -38.28 37.37
N LYS A 133 -27.56 -36.95 37.50
CA LYS A 133 -28.73 -36.34 38.19
C LYS A 133 -30.02 -36.61 37.44
N GLU A 134 -30.01 -36.48 36.12
CA GLU A 134 -31.19 -36.76 35.29
C GLU A 134 -31.61 -38.23 35.40
N ARG A 135 -30.65 -39.16 35.40
CA ARG A 135 -30.93 -40.58 35.64
C ARG A 135 -31.58 -40.82 37.01
N LYS A 136 -31.06 -40.19 38.08
CA LYS A 136 -31.66 -40.29 39.43
C LYS A 136 -33.09 -39.75 39.47
N TRP A 137 -33.35 -38.64 38.79
CA TRP A 137 -34.70 -38.09 38.67
C TRP A 137 -35.65 -39.00 37.90
N GLN A 138 -35.20 -39.61 36.81
CA GLN A 138 -36.00 -40.59 36.06
C GLN A 138 -36.31 -41.84 36.89
N GLU A 139 -35.36 -42.32 37.68
CA GLU A 139 -35.58 -43.42 38.63
C GLU A 139 -36.61 -43.04 39.72
N GLU A 140 -36.50 -41.84 40.30
CA GLU A 140 -37.47 -41.35 41.29
C GLU A 140 -38.86 -41.13 40.69
N ALA A 141 -38.95 -40.57 39.48
CA ALA A 141 -40.21 -40.41 38.77
C ALA A 141 -40.87 -41.76 38.51
N SER A 142 -40.11 -42.76 38.04
CA SER A 142 -40.61 -44.11 37.81
C SER A 142 -41.12 -44.78 39.10
N ARG A 143 -40.42 -44.56 40.23
CA ARG A 143 -40.88 -45.04 41.55
C ARG A 143 -42.20 -44.39 41.96
N ARG A 144 -42.34 -43.07 41.79
CA ARG A 144 -43.58 -42.35 42.10
C ARG A 144 -44.74 -42.77 41.21
N GLU A 145 -44.50 -43.02 39.93
CA GLU A 145 -45.52 -43.56 39.03
C GLU A 145 -46.02 -44.93 39.49
N PHE A 146 -45.11 -45.81 39.90
CA PHE A 146 -45.46 -47.11 40.47
C PHE A 146 -46.28 -46.99 41.77
N GLU A 147 -45.88 -46.09 42.67
CA GLU A 147 -46.65 -45.80 43.90
C GLU A 147 -48.06 -45.28 43.60
N ILE A 148 -48.19 -44.36 42.63
CA ILE A 148 -49.50 -43.83 42.19
C ILE A 148 -50.36 -44.95 41.61
N GLU A 149 -49.77 -45.86 40.82
CA GLU A 149 -50.48 -46.98 40.22
C GLU A 149 -50.96 -47.99 41.28
N ASP A 150 -50.15 -48.25 42.31
CA ASP A 150 -50.53 -49.09 43.45
C ASP A 150 -51.66 -48.43 44.27
N ILE A 151 -51.58 -47.13 44.53
CA ILE A 151 -52.66 -46.36 45.19
C ILE A 151 -53.95 -46.43 44.35
N LYS A 152 -53.88 -46.27 43.03
CA LYS A 152 -55.05 -46.38 42.14
C LYS A 152 -55.67 -47.77 42.23
N LYS A 153 -54.85 -48.83 42.21
CA LYS A 153 -55.32 -50.21 42.31
C LYS A 153 -56.02 -50.46 43.65
N ASN A 154 -55.43 -50.00 44.75
CA ASN A 154 -56.04 -50.10 46.09
C ASN A 154 -57.37 -49.34 46.17
N LEU A 155 -57.45 -48.14 45.58
CA LEU A 155 -58.70 -47.37 45.51
C LEU A 155 -59.78 -48.06 44.66
N LEU A 156 -59.39 -48.67 43.54
CA LEU A 156 -60.32 -49.42 42.69
C LEU A 156 -60.86 -50.66 43.42
N SER A 157 -60.00 -51.45 44.06
CA SER A 157 -60.44 -52.60 44.85
C SER A 157 -61.36 -52.19 46.00
N ARG A 158 -61.06 -51.08 46.68
CA ARG A 158 -61.95 -50.53 47.71
C ARG A 158 -63.31 -50.11 47.12
N ARG A 159 -63.32 -49.45 45.97
CA ARG A 159 -64.56 -49.06 45.29
C ARG A 159 -65.38 -50.25 44.84
N GLU A 160 -64.75 -51.34 44.41
CA GLU A 160 -65.43 -52.60 44.08
C GLU A 160 -66.09 -53.21 45.32
N THR A 161 -65.41 -53.23 46.47
CA THR A 161 -66.03 -53.70 47.72
C THR A 161 -67.18 -52.80 48.18
N GLU A 162 -67.04 -51.47 48.05
CA GLU A 162 -68.12 -50.53 48.37
C GLU A 162 -69.32 -50.70 47.42
N LEU A 163 -69.10 -50.96 46.13
CA LEU A 163 -70.17 -51.27 45.17
C LEU A 163 -70.86 -52.61 45.48
N GLU A 164 -70.10 -53.62 45.93
CA GLU A 164 -70.67 -54.89 46.36
C GLU A 164 -71.55 -54.71 47.61
N ASP A 165 -71.12 -53.90 48.57
CA ASP A 165 -71.91 -53.55 49.75
C ASP A 165 -73.16 -52.73 49.40
N VAL A 166 -73.06 -51.80 48.45
CA VAL A 166 -74.23 -51.09 47.89
C VAL A 166 -75.18 -52.08 47.22
N SER A 167 -74.70 -53.09 46.50
CA SER A 167 -75.56 -54.11 45.88
C SER A 167 -76.31 -54.95 46.94
N LYS A 168 -75.64 -55.32 48.04
CA LYS A 168 -76.27 -55.99 49.20
C LYS A 168 -77.31 -55.08 49.85
N LEU A 169 -77.01 -53.79 50.00
CA LEU A 169 -77.96 -52.79 50.48
C LEU A 169 -79.16 -52.65 49.53
N GLU A 170 -78.96 -52.67 48.22
CA GLU A 170 -80.06 -52.64 47.26
C GLU A 170 -80.95 -53.89 47.35
N GLU A 171 -80.38 -55.07 47.57
CA GLU A 171 -81.15 -56.29 47.82
C GLU A 171 -81.95 -56.22 49.12
N THR A 172 -81.36 -55.73 50.21
CA THR A 172 -82.08 -55.49 51.46
C THR A 172 -83.18 -54.44 51.29
N VAL A 173 -82.93 -53.36 50.54
CA VAL A 173 -83.94 -52.35 50.21
C VAL A 173 -85.04 -52.95 49.33
N LYS A 174 -84.73 -53.83 48.37
CA LYS A 174 -85.74 -54.57 47.58
C LYS A 174 -86.57 -55.49 48.47
N LYS A 175 -85.96 -56.17 49.44
CA LYS A 175 -86.65 -56.99 50.43
C LYS A 175 -87.57 -56.14 51.32
N LEU A 176 -87.05 -55.06 51.88
CA LEU A 176 -87.81 -54.08 52.64
C LEU A 176 -88.91 -53.43 51.81
N LYS A 177 -88.72 -53.21 50.50
CA LYS A 177 -89.78 -52.71 49.60
C LYS A 177 -90.88 -53.74 49.33
N ARG A 178 -90.57 -55.04 49.34
CA ARG A 178 -91.57 -56.11 49.28
C ARG A 178 -92.33 -56.19 50.60
N GLU A 179 -91.62 -56.18 51.73
CA GLU A 179 -92.23 -56.11 53.07
C GLU A 179 -93.04 -54.82 53.26
N LEU A 180 -92.59 -53.70 52.68
CA LEU A 180 -93.33 -52.44 52.65
C LEU A 180 -94.53 -52.51 51.72
N ALA A 181 -94.47 -53.22 50.59
CA ALA A 181 -95.62 -53.46 49.72
C ALA A 181 -96.67 -54.34 50.40
N ASP A 182 -96.23 -55.35 51.17
CA ASP A 182 -97.06 -56.19 52.02
C ASP A 182 -97.60 -55.42 53.26
N ALA A 183 -96.86 -54.41 53.74
CA ALA A 183 -97.35 -53.46 54.74
C ALA A 183 -98.21 -52.34 54.13
N LYS A 184 -98.11 -52.08 52.82
CA LYS A 184 -98.92 -51.07 52.11
C LYS A 184 -100.33 -51.57 51.88
N THR A 185 -100.50 -52.87 51.65
CA THR A 185 -101.82 -53.53 51.66
C THR A 185 -102.44 -53.54 53.06
N PHE A 186 -101.64 -53.38 54.13
CA PHE A 186 -102.09 -53.16 55.52
C PHE A 186 -102.26 -51.67 55.90
N SER A 187 -101.52 -50.76 55.26
CA SER A 187 -101.56 -49.30 55.51
C SER A 187 -102.62 -48.57 54.68
N GLU A 188 -103.14 -49.18 53.62
CA GLU A 188 -104.35 -48.69 52.93
C GLU A 188 -105.62 -48.79 53.79
N THR A 189 -105.55 -49.46 54.96
CA THR A 189 -106.55 -49.35 56.05
C THR A 189 -106.22 -48.29 57.12
N GLU A 190 -105.02 -47.67 57.12
CA GLU A 190 -104.59 -46.65 58.09
C GLU A 190 -104.29 -45.26 57.48
N LYS A 191 -104.52 -45.09 56.17
CA LYS A 191 -104.32 -43.83 55.42
C LYS A 191 -105.32 -42.71 55.73
N ALA A 192 -106.11 -42.83 56.79
CA ALA A 192 -106.88 -41.72 57.35
C ALA A 192 -106.07 -40.86 58.35
N GLY A 193 -104.86 -41.28 58.77
CA GLY A 193 -104.22 -40.71 59.96
C GLY A 193 -103.06 -39.71 59.80
N ILE A 194 -102.31 -39.70 58.70
CA ILE A 194 -100.95 -39.10 58.72
C ILE A 194 -100.69 -38.18 57.51
N GLN A 195 -101.47 -37.10 57.43
CA GLN A 195 -101.19 -35.93 56.59
C GLN A 195 -100.34 -34.87 57.35
N ASN A 196 -100.03 -35.09 58.64
CA ASN A 196 -99.40 -34.07 59.49
C ASN A 196 -97.87 -34.21 59.70
N LEU A 197 -97.24 -35.34 59.34
CA LEU A 197 -95.78 -35.51 59.46
C LEU A 197 -94.99 -35.01 58.23
N LEU A 198 -95.69 -34.57 57.18
CA LEU A 198 -95.08 -34.06 55.95
C LEU A 198 -94.39 -32.70 56.17
N ASN A 199 -94.84 -31.91 57.15
CA ASN A 199 -94.36 -30.55 57.36
C ASN A 199 -93.03 -30.46 58.14
N GLU A 200 -92.54 -31.55 58.73
CA GLU A 200 -91.31 -31.52 59.55
C GLU A 200 -90.05 -31.92 58.76
N LYS A 201 -90.21 -32.58 57.61
CA LYS A 201 -89.09 -33.02 56.76
C LYS A 201 -88.61 -31.98 55.75
N GLU A 202 -89.40 -30.94 55.49
CA GLU A 202 -89.01 -29.85 54.59
C GLU A 202 -87.95 -28.90 55.22
N SER A 203 -87.80 -28.89 56.55
CA SER A 203 -86.79 -28.09 57.28
C SER A 203 -85.36 -28.64 57.16
N GLN A 204 -85.20 -29.95 57.00
CA GLN A 204 -83.85 -30.58 56.93
C GLN A 204 -83.20 -30.47 55.54
N ILE A 205 -84.01 -30.25 54.50
CA ILE A 205 -83.53 -30.10 53.11
C ILE A 205 -82.89 -28.71 52.89
N ALA A 206 -83.33 -27.69 53.62
CA ALA A 206 -82.79 -26.33 53.52
C ALA A 206 -81.34 -26.21 54.04
N LYS A 207 -80.96 -26.96 55.10
CA LYS A 207 -79.60 -26.90 55.67
C LYS A 207 -78.53 -27.58 54.79
N ALA A 208 -78.88 -28.59 54.01
CA ALA A 208 -77.94 -29.28 53.12
C ALA A 208 -77.59 -28.47 51.86
N GLN A 209 -78.42 -27.48 51.50
CA GLN A 209 -78.19 -26.63 50.33
C GLN A 209 -77.22 -25.46 50.62
N GLU A 210 -77.01 -25.11 51.88
CA GLU A 210 -76.12 -24.02 52.30
C GLU A 210 -74.64 -24.45 52.34
N GLU A 211 -74.33 -25.68 52.76
CA GLU A 211 -72.96 -26.23 52.80
C GLU A 211 -72.37 -26.52 51.40
N LEU A 212 -73.23 -26.74 50.40
CA LEU A 212 -72.81 -26.90 48.99
C LEU A 212 -72.45 -25.57 48.30
N ALA A 213 -72.92 -24.43 48.83
CA ALA A 213 -72.59 -23.11 48.28
C ALA A 213 -71.19 -22.63 48.71
N ASP A 214 -70.74 -22.98 49.91
CA ASP A 214 -69.44 -22.54 50.46
C ASP A 214 -68.25 -23.33 49.91
N THR A 215 -68.46 -24.57 49.46
CA THR A 215 -67.42 -25.38 48.80
C THR A 215 -67.17 -24.97 47.36
N ARG A 216 -68.18 -24.43 46.66
CA ARG A 216 -68.03 -23.87 45.31
C ARG A 216 -67.22 -22.57 45.29
N LYS A 217 -67.39 -21.71 46.29
CA LYS A 217 -66.63 -20.45 46.39
C LYS A 217 -65.13 -20.66 46.63
N LYS A 218 -64.73 -21.72 47.35
CA LYS A 218 -63.30 -22.03 47.58
C LYS A 218 -62.60 -22.61 46.34
N LEU A 219 -63.33 -23.29 45.46
CA LEU A 219 -62.78 -23.87 44.22
C LEU A 219 -62.52 -22.83 43.12
N ASP A 220 -63.28 -21.74 43.10
CA ASP A 220 -63.13 -20.68 42.10
C ASP A 220 -61.97 -19.72 42.43
N ILE A 221 -61.61 -19.57 43.71
CA ILE A 221 -60.46 -18.76 44.15
C ILE A 221 -59.12 -19.44 43.80
N GLU A 222 -59.03 -20.78 43.93
CA GLU A 222 -57.80 -21.54 43.61
C GLU A 222 -57.52 -21.63 42.09
N LYS A 223 -58.55 -21.48 41.25
CA LYS A 223 -58.41 -21.49 39.78
C LYS A 223 -57.91 -20.17 39.20
N GLU A 224 -58.22 -19.05 39.85
CA GLU A 224 -57.71 -17.72 39.47
C GLU A 224 -56.22 -17.55 39.82
N GLU A 225 -55.77 -18.07 40.97
CA GLU A 225 -54.34 -18.03 41.36
C GLU A 225 -53.44 -18.84 40.42
N ARG A 226 -53.94 -19.96 39.85
CA ARG A 226 -53.19 -20.74 38.85
C ARG A 226 -53.16 -20.10 37.46
N ARG A 227 -54.09 -19.19 37.15
CA ARG A 227 -54.08 -18.43 35.89
C ARG A 227 -53.10 -17.25 35.95
N LEU A 228 -52.98 -16.58 37.09
CA LEU A 228 -52.03 -15.47 37.27
C LEU A 228 -50.56 -15.95 37.29
N ALA A 229 -50.27 -17.12 37.87
CA ALA A 229 -48.91 -17.69 37.86
C ALA A 229 -48.44 -18.23 36.50
N ALA A 230 -49.37 -18.53 35.57
CA ALA A 230 -49.04 -18.97 34.21
C ALA A 230 -48.73 -17.76 33.29
N VAL A 231 -49.43 -16.65 33.47
CA VAL A 231 -49.23 -15.41 32.68
C VAL A 231 -47.91 -14.71 33.04
N GLU A 232 -47.42 -14.83 34.27
CA GLU A 232 -46.12 -14.28 34.68
C GLU A 232 -44.90 -15.07 34.16
N ARG A 233 -45.10 -16.35 33.77
CA ARG A 233 -44.05 -17.16 33.11
C ARG A 233 -43.97 -16.94 31.61
N GLU A 234 -45.06 -16.52 30.96
CA GLU A 234 -45.05 -16.11 29.53
C GLU A 234 -44.46 -14.69 29.34
N LYS A 235 -44.53 -13.81 30.34
CA LYS A 235 -43.94 -12.47 30.26
C LYS A 235 -42.41 -12.47 30.35
N ASN A 236 -41.83 -13.46 31.06
CA ASN A 236 -40.37 -13.62 31.20
C ASN A 236 -39.75 -14.47 30.07
N SER A 237 -40.53 -15.20 29.26
CA SER A 237 -40.02 -15.89 28.06
C SER A 237 -40.01 -15.00 26.81
N ALA A 238 -40.76 -13.89 26.80
CA ALA A 238 -40.79 -12.92 25.70
C ALA A 238 -39.52 -12.04 25.63
N GLN A 239 -38.85 -11.74 26.76
CA GLN A 239 -37.58 -10.98 26.76
C GLN A 239 -36.37 -11.80 26.27
N SER A 240 -36.41 -13.13 26.41
CA SER A 240 -35.37 -14.05 25.90
C SER A 240 -35.43 -14.22 24.37
N GLY A 241 -36.59 -13.97 23.75
CA GLY A 241 -36.77 -14.00 22.30
C GLY A 241 -36.15 -12.79 21.59
N GLU A 242 -36.30 -11.58 22.14
CA GLU A 242 -35.73 -10.36 21.55
C GLU A 242 -34.20 -10.33 21.62
N ASP A 243 -33.60 -10.84 22.70
CA ASP A 243 -32.14 -10.93 22.82
C ASP A 243 -31.55 -12.00 21.88
N ARG A 244 -32.29 -13.09 21.62
CA ARG A 244 -31.90 -14.08 20.58
C ARG A 244 -31.98 -13.51 19.18
N ILE A 245 -33.02 -12.71 18.86
CA ILE A 245 -33.17 -12.07 17.55
C ILE A 245 -32.04 -11.06 17.32
N ARG A 246 -31.72 -10.24 18.33
CA ARG A 246 -30.58 -9.29 18.29
C ARG A 246 -29.24 -10.00 18.14
N LEU A 247 -29.04 -11.16 18.78
CA LEU A 247 -27.83 -11.96 18.60
C LEU A 247 -27.73 -12.54 17.20
N THR A 248 -28.83 -13.05 16.63
CA THR A 248 -28.82 -13.54 15.24
C THR A 248 -28.61 -12.43 14.22
N GLU A 249 -29.16 -11.24 14.43
CA GLU A 249 -28.88 -10.07 13.58
C GLU A 249 -27.41 -9.65 13.68
N GLN A 250 -26.83 -9.63 14.89
CA GLN A 250 -25.40 -9.34 15.05
C GLN A 250 -24.50 -10.41 14.42
N VAL A 251 -24.89 -11.68 14.47
CA VAL A 251 -24.15 -12.76 13.81
C VAL A 251 -24.24 -12.64 12.29
N LEU A 252 -25.43 -12.39 11.74
CA LEU A 252 -25.61 -12.13 10.31
C LEU A 252 -24.80 -10.93 9.81
N LEU A 253 -24.76 -9.84 10.59
CA LEU A 253 -24.01 -8.64 10.25
C LEU A 253 -22.48 -8.85 10.34
N ARG A 254 -22.03 -9.76 11.21
CA ARG A 254 -20.63 -10.20 11.25
C ARG A 254 -20.30 -11.13 10.09
N GLU A 255 -21.20 -12.03 9.70
CA GLU A 255 -21.01 -12.90 8.53
C GLU A 255 -20.94 -12.11 7.22
N THR A 256 -21.76 -11.06 7.04
CA THR A 256 -21.67 -10.20 5.87
C THR A 256 -20.34 -9.45 5.83
N LYS A 257 -19.89 -8.93 6.98
CA LYS A 257 -18.61 -8.24 7.08
C LYS A 257 -17.41 -9.16 6.84
N ILE A 258 -17.49 -10.42 7.27
CA ILE A 258 -16.47 -11.44 6.95
C ILE A 258 -16.44 -11.70 5.44
N LYS A 259 -17.59 -11.83 4.78
CA LYS A 259 -17.65 -12.02 3.31
C LYS A 259 -17.10 -10.82 2.54
N GLU A 260 -17.35 -9.59 3.00
CA GLU A 260 -16.76 -8.38 2.41
C GLU A 260 -15.24 -8.39 2.54
N LEU A 261 -14.71 -8.73 3.71
CA LEU A 261 -13.27 -8.83 3.95
C LEU A 261 -12.61 -9.96 3.13
N GLU A 262 -13.29 -11.09 2.96
CA GLU A 262 -12.85 -12.18 2.08
C GLU A 262 -12.77 -11.72 0.62
N GLN A 263 -13.76 -10.97 0.14
CA GLN A 263 -13.75 -10.39 -1.21
C GLN A 263 -12.64 -9.35 -1.40
N GLU A 264 -12.40 -8.49 -0.41
CA GLU A 264 -11.29 -7.54 -0.45
C GLU A 264 -9.93 -8.23 -0.45
N LEU A 265 -9.77 -9.30 0.33
CA LEU A 265 -8.55 -10.09 0.38
C LEU A 265 -8.30 -10.82 -0.94
N GLU A 266 -9.35 -11.35 -1.56
CA GLU A 266 -9.27 -11.97 -2.88
C GLU A 266 -8.91 -10.95 -3.97
N LYS A 267 -9.47 -9.73 -3.89
CA LYS A 267 -9.11 -8.62 -4.78
C LYS A 267 -7.65 -8.21 -4.61
N MET A 268 -7.17 -8.06 -3.37
CA MET A 268 -5.76 -7.75 -3.10
C MET A 268 -4.81 -8.85 -3.59
N SER A 269 -5.23 -10.12 -3.50
CA SER A 269 -4.47 -11.24 -4.04
C SER A 269 -4.35 -11.18 -5.57
N ARG A 270 -5.44 -10.85 -6.26
CA ARG A 270 -5.44 -10.63 -7.73
C ARG A 270 -4.58 -9.43 -8.12
N ASP A 271 -4.72 -8.29 -7.44
CA ASP A 271 -3.89 -7.10 -7.70
C ASP A 271 -2.39 -7.40 -7.48
N ARG A 272 -2.06 -8.21 -6.48
CA ARG A 272 -0.69 -8.65 -6.23
C ARG A 272 -0.17 -9.56 -7.34
N SER A 273 -0.96 -10.54 -7.79
CA SER A 273 -0.53 -11.45 -8.86
C SER A 273 -0.37 -10.73 -10.20
N GLU A 274 -1.23 -9.74 -10.49
CA GLU A 274 -1.09 -8.86 -11.66
C GLU A 274 0.17 -8.00 -11.60
N ARG A 275 0.51 -7.44 -10.42
CA ARG A 275 1.77 -6.70 -10.23
C ARG A 275 2.99 -7.61 -10.40
N GLU A 276 2.95 -8.83 -9.87
CA GLU A 276 4.03 -9.80 -10.02
C GLU A 276 4.20 -10.21 -11.51
N ALA A 277 3.10 -10.39 -12.25
CA ALA A 277 3.15 -10.63 -13.69
C ALA A 277 3.71 -9.43 -14.48
N ALA A 278 3.33 -8.21 -14.11
CA ALA A 278 3.86 -6.98 -14.71
C ALA A 278 5.36 -6.78 -14.43
N LEU A 279 5.86 -7.24 -13.27
CA LEU A 279 7.29 -7.24 -12.97
C LEU A 279 8.05 -8.27 -13.79
N ARG A 280 7.53 -9.50 -13.92
CA ARG A 280 8.16 -10.55 -14.75
C ARG A 280 8.28 -10.12 -16.21
N THR A 281 7.25 -9.52 -16.78
CA THR A 281 7.30 -9.01 -18.17
C THR A 281 8.31 -7.87 -18.34
N ARG A 282 8.53 -7.03 -17.31
CA ARG A 282 9.60 -6.02 -17.32
C ARG A 282 10.98 -6.65 -17.20
N GLU A 283 11.16 -7.66 -16.35
CA GLU A 283 12.42 -8.39 -16.22
C GLU A 283 12.79 -9.09 -17.53
N GLU A 284 11.86 -9.78 -18.18
CA GLU A 284 12.05 -10.39 -19.49
C GLU A 284 12.48 -9.35 -20.55
N LYS A 285 11.87 -8.15 -20.52
CA LYS A 285 12.26 -7.06 -21.42
C LYS A 285 13.68 -6.57 -21.14
N ILE A 286 14.07 -6.40 -19.88
CA ILE A 286 15.42 -5.99 -19.50
C ILE A 286 16.44 -7.03 -19.97
N ILE A 287 16.17 -8.32 -19.74
CA ILE A 287 17.03 -9.41 -20.20
C ILE A 287 17.16 -9.39 -21.74
N SER A 288 16.05 -9.20 -22.45
CA SER A 288 16.06 -9.08 -23.91
C SER A 288 16.88 -7.87 -24.41
N ASP A 289 16.74 -6.72 -23.75
CA ASP A 289 17.51 -5.51 -24.07
C ASP A 289 19.01 -5.69 -23.76
N GLU A 290 19.35 -6.35 -22.66
CA GLU A 290 20.73 -6.70 -22.31
C GLU A 290 21.36 -7.66 -23.32
N GLU A 291 20.62 -8.68 -23.77
CA GLU A 291 21.07 -9.58 -24.84
C GLU A 291 21.27 -8.82 -26.17
N ALA A 292 20.38 -7.88 -26.50
CA ALA A 292 20.52 -7.05 -27.69
C ALA A 292 21.75 -6.12 -27.62
N VAL A 293 22.10 -5.61 -26.45
CA VAL A 293 23.32 -4.84 -26.22
C VAL A 293 24.56 -5.73 -26.32
N ARG A 294 24.51 -6.94 -25.74
CA ARG A 294 25.60 -7.93 -25.82
C ARG A 294 25.89 -8.30 -27.28
N ARG A 295 24.86 -8.60 -28.08
CA ARG A 295 25.01 -8.89 -29.52
C ARG A 295 25.64 -7.72 -30.27
N ARG A 296 25.15 -6.49 -30.07
CA ARG A 296 25.75 -5.30 -30.69
C ARG A 296 27.22 -5.11 -30.32
N ARG A 297 27.59 -5.45 -29.08
CA ARG A 297 28.98 -5.39 -28.63
C ARG A 297 29.83 -6.46 -29.30
N GLU A 298 29.32 -7.68 -29.43
CA GLU A 298 30.00 -8.77 -30.15
C GLU A 298 30.19 -8.42 -31.63
N ASP A 299 29.15 -7.94 -32.30
CA ASP A 299 29.21 -7.47 -33.70
C ASP A 299 30.24 -6.34 -33.88
N TRP A 300 30.30 -5.41 -32.93
CA TRP A 300 31.30 -4.33 -32.95
C TRP A 300 32.73 -4.86 -32.74
N VAL A 301 32.93 -5.79 -31.80
CA VAL A 301 34.23 -6.42 -31.57
C VAL A 301 34.70 -7.19 -32.82
N ASP A 302 33.80 -7.92 -33.47
CA ASP A 302 34.10 -8.65 -34.70
C ASP A 302 34.37 -7.70 -35.88
N SER A 303 33.66 -6.57 -35.97
CA SER A 303 33.96 -5.51 -36.93
C SER A 303 35.36 -4.92 -36.72
N VAL A 304 35.73 -4.61 -35.48
CA VAL A 304 37.07 -4.11 -35.13
C VAL A 304 38.15 -5.15 -35.42
N ARG A 305 37.90 -6.43 -35.09
CA ARG A 305 38.82 -7.54 -35.38
C ARG A 305 39.00 -7.73 -36.90
N SER A 306 37.92 -7.64 -37.66
CA SER A 306 37.95 -7.70 -39.12
C SER A 306 38.77 -6.53 -39.70
N GLN A 307 38.54 -5.30 -39.23
CA GLN A 307 39.29 -4.13 -39.67
C GLN A 307 40.78 -4.24 -39.32
N ALA A 308 41.12 -4.67 -38.10
CA ALA A 308 42.50 -4.92 -37.70
C ALA A 308 43.17 -6.02 -38.55
N SER A 309 42.44 -7.07 -38.90
CA SER A 309 42.96 -8.13 -39.79
C SER A 309 43.21 -7.62 -41.22
N GLN A 310 42.34 -6.73 -41.74
CA GLN A 310 42.55 -6.08 -43.04
C GLN A 310 43.77 -5.17 -43.03
N GLU A 311 43.95 -4.36 -41.97
CA GLU A 311 45.12 -3.50 -41.80
C GLU A 311 46.42 -4.30 -41.69
N LEU A 312 46.40 -5.43 -40.96
CA LEU A 312 47.53 -6.36 -40.92
C LEU A 312 47.84 -6.95 -42.30
N THR A 313 46.83 -7.38 -43.05
CA THR A 313 47.01 -7.93 -44.40
C THR A 313 47.58 -6.87 -45.37
N ILE A 314 47.18 -5.61 -45.24
CA ILE A 314 47.74 -4.49 -46.00
C ILE A 314 49.19 -4.25 -45.61
N SER A 315 49.50 -4.32 -44.31
CA SER A 315 50.87 -4.17 -43.80
C SER A 315 51.78 -5.29 -44.30
N GLU A 316 51.32 -6.55 -44.29
CA GLU A 316 52.08 -7.70 -44.81
C GLU A 316 52.32 -7.57 -46.31
N LYS A 317 51.30 -7.18 -47.09
CA LYS A 317 51.49 -6.89 -48.53
C LYS A 317 52.47 -5.75 -48.76
N SER A 318 52.48 -4.73 -47.91
CA SER A 318 53.44 -3.61 -48.02
C SER A 318 54.87 -4.04 -47.69
N VAL A 319 55.05 -4.94 -46.71
CA VAL A 319 56.34 -5.53 -46.35
C VAL A 319 56.83 -6.47 -47.46
N ASP A 320 55.95 -7.26 -48.07
CA ASP A 320 56.28 -8.12 -49.22
C ASP A 320 56.63 -7.32 -50.48
N LEU A 321 55.98 -6.17 -50.69
CA LEU A 321 56.34 -5.25 -51.76
C LEU A 321 57.69 -4.59 -51.50
N LEU A 322 57.98 -4.24 -50.23
CA LEU A 322 59.29 -3.71 -49.83
C LEU A 322 60.38 -4.77 -50.01
N SER A 323 60.17 -6.03 -49.63
CA SER A 323 61.17 -7.11 -49.82
C SER A 323 61.37 -7.46 -51.31
N LYS A 324 60.32 -7.40 -52.13
CA LYS A 324 60.42 -7.54 -53.60
C LYS A 324 61.14 -6.37 -54.26
N LEU A 325 60.99 -5.16 -53.74
CA LEU A 325 61.76 -3.99 -54.20
C LEU A 325 63.22 -4.09 -53.77
N GLU A 326 63.49 -4.54 -52.55
CA GLU A 326 64.84 -4.70 -52.00
C GLU A 326 65.63 -5.79 -52.76
N SER A 327 64.99 -6.93 -53.06
CA SER A 327 65.58 -8.03 -53.85
C SER A 327 65.81 -7.70 -55.33
N LYS A 328 65.05 -6.76 -55.91
CA LYS A 328 65.23 -6.34 -57.31
C LYS A 328 66.21 -5.17 -57.50
N LEU A 329 66.43 -4.36 -56.47
CA LEU A 329 67.22 -3.12 -56.59
C LEU A 329 68.54 -3.13 -55.82
N GLY A 330 68.80 -4.07 -54.91
CA GLY A 330 70.12 -4.22 -54.26
C GLY A 330 70.62 -2.96 -53.55
N LEU A 331 69.71 -2.11 -53.05
CA LEU A 331 70.03 -0.82 -52.46
C LEU A 331 69.83 -0.84 -50.94
N ARG A 332 70.92 -0.52 -50.24
CA ARG A 332 71.00 -0.26 -48.80
C ARG A 332 70.02 0.87 -48.41
N PRO A 333 69.30 0.80 -47.28
CA PRO A 333 68.23 1.76 -46.97
C PRO A 333 68.79 3.18 -46.81
N PRO A 334 68.23 4.18 -47.50
CA PRO A 334 68.57 5.58 -47.27
C PRO A 334 67.93 6.07 -45.97
N ALA A 335 68.66 6.93 -45.26
CA ALA A 335 68.14 7.66 -44.11
C ALA A 335 66.86 8.42 -44.50
N VAL A 336 65.80 8.19 -43.75
CA VAL A 336 64.48 8.80 -43.97
C VAL A 336 64.58 10.31 -43.72
N PRO A 337 64.25 11.17 -44.69
CA PRO A 337 64.07 12.59 -44.42
C PRO A 337 62.73 12.79 -43.71
N TYR A 338 62.77 13.44 -42.54
CA TYR A 338 61.59 13.98 -41.89
C TYR A 338 60.89 15.02 -42.78
N SER A 339 59.57 14.95 -42.77
CA SER A 339 58.59 15.99 -43.13
C SER A 339 58.63 16.55 -44.58
N GLN A 340 57.89 15.90 -45.47
CA GLN A 340 56.94 16.67 -46.28
C GLN A 340 55.62 16.69 -45.51
N THR A 341 55.32 17.83 -44.90
CA THR A 341 53.96 18.15 -44.45
C THR A 341 53.05 18.09 -45.66
N ALA A 342 52.32 16.98 -45.80
CA ALA A 342 51.15 16.93 -46.63
C ALA A 342 50.27 18.12 -46.21
N LYS A 343 50.12 19.10 -47.11
CA LYS A 343 48.99 20.03 -47.03
C LYS A 343 47.75 19.16 -47.13
N PHE A 344 47.21 18.78 -45.98
CA PHE A 344 45.85 18.27 -45.92
C PHE A 344 44.97 19.36 -46.56
N PRO A 345 44.15 19.05 -47.57
CA PRO A 345 43.08 19.96 -47.93
C PRO A 345 42.24 20.19 -46.65
N PRO A 346 41.71 21.41 -46.45
CA PRO A 346 40.83 21.64 -45.31
C PRO A 346 39.71 20.59 -45.36
N PRO A 347 39.27 20.09 -44.19
CA PRO A 347 38.18 19.12 -44.12
C PRO A 347 37.01 19.66 -44.96
N PRO A 348 36.39 18.84 -45.84
CA PRO A 348 35.27 19.29 -46.63
C PRO A 348 34.21 19.84 -45.67
N SER A 349 33.73 21.05 -45.95
CA SER A 349 32.69 21.67 -45.16
C SER A 349 31.45 20.77 -45.23
N ILE A 350 31.19 20.03 -44.15
CA ILE A 350 30.12 19.02 -44.01
C ILE A 350 28.71 19.59 -44.30
N HIS A 351 28.57 20.92 -44.38
CA HIS A 351 27.29 21.58 -44.59
C HIS A 351 26.83 21.72 -46.06
N LYS A 352 27.67 21.44 -47.08
CA LYS A 352 27.24 21.59 -48.49
C LYS A 352 26.89 20.29 -49.24
N ASP A 353 27.38 19.13 -48.77
CA ASP A 353 27.17 17.86 -49.47
C ASP A 353 26.09 16.96 -48.85
N ALA A 354 25.48 17.39 -47.74
CA ALA A 354 24.32 16.69 -47.17
C ALA A 354 23.08 16.83 -48.06
N ASP A 355 22.89 18.00 -48.67
CA ASP A 355 21.75 18.28 -49.55
C ASP A 355 21.86 17.53 -50.89
N SER A 356 23.06 17.42 -51.46
CA SER A 356 23.29 16.71 -52.73
C SER A 356 23.12 15.18 -52.59
N ASN A 357 23.51 14.61 -51.45
CA ASN A 357 23.27 13.19 -51.16
C ASN A 357 21.79 12.89 -50.86
N LEU A 358 21.05 13.82 -50.26
CA LEU A 358 19.60 13.68 -50.07
C LEU A 358 18.84 13.73 -51.41
N GLU A 359 19.28 14.55 -52.37
CA GLU A 359 18.71 14.56 -53.72
C GLU A 359 18.99 13.27 -54.50
N ALA A 360 20.21 12.72 -54.41
CA ALA A 360 20.57 11.45 -55.04
C ALA A 360 19.79 10.25 -54.46
N ILE A 361 19.47 10.28 -53.16
CA ILE A 361 18.63 9.25 -52.51
C ILE A 361 17.15 9.46 -52.88
N ALA A 362 16.68 10.70 -52.99
CA ALA A 362 15.31 11.03 -53.39
C ALA A 362 15.00 10.67 -54.86
N GLU A 363 15.99 10.69 -55.76
CA GLU A 363 15.84 10.16 -57.12
C GLU A 363 15.63 8.63 -57.14
N LYS A 364 16.19 7.91 -56.16
CA LYS A 364 16.12 6.45 -56.10
C LYS A 364 14.78 5.93 -55.54
N TYR A 365 14.02 6.78 -54.82
CA TYR A 365 12.75 6.41 -54.18
C TYR A 365 11.69 7.53 -54.35
N PRO A 366 10.82 7.47 -55.38
CA PRO A 366 9.86 8.53 -55.70
C PRO A 366 8.87 8.85 -54.58
N SER A 367 8.45 7.84 -53.80
CA SER A 367 7.57 8.01 -52.64
C SER A 367 8.21 8.83 -51.51
N PHE A 368 9.55 8.88 -51.47
CA PHE A 368 10.31 9.66 -50.49
C PHE A 368 10.38 11.14 -50.88
N LYS A 369 10.24 11.48 -52.17
CA LYS A 369 10.34 12.85 -52.68
C LYS A 369 9.18 13.74 -52.20
N GLU A 370 7.97 13.18 -52.12
CA GLU A 370 6.81 13.86 -51.52
C GLU A 370 6.98 14.03 -50.00
N GLY A 371 7.55 13.04 -49.31
CA GLY A 371 7.87 13.13 -47.89
C GLY A 371 8.92 14.19 -47.55
N VAL A 372 10.01 14.26 -48.31
CA VAL A 372 11.11 15.22 -48.09
C VAL A 372 10.66 16.66 -48.39
N THR A 373 9.88 16.88 -49.44
CA THR A 373 9.33 18.22 -49.74
C THR A 373 8.28 18.66 -48.72
N PHE A 374 7.48 17.73 -48.21
CA PHE A 374 6.56 17.99 -47.09
C PHE A 374 7.30 18.35 -45.80
N LEU A 375 8.37 17.61 -45.47
CA LEU A 375 9.24 17.89 -44.33
C LEU A 375 9.93 19.25 -44.45
N ARG A 376 10.48 19.59 -45.62
CA ARG A 376 11.15 20.89 -45.87
C ARG A 376 10.18 22.07 -45.75
N LYS A 377 8.92 21.91 -46.17
CA LYS A 377 7.89 22.96 -46.05
C LYS A 377 7.38 23.15 -44.62
N ARG A 378 7.52 22.14 -43.75
CA ARG A 378 7.07 22.15 -42.35
C ARG A 378 8.20 22.12 -41.33
N GLU A 379 9.45 22.23 -41.75
CA GLU A 379 10.63 22.16 -40.89
C GLU A 379 10.55 23.17 -39.73
N SER A 380 10.11 24.40 -40.02
CA SER A 380 9.85 25.43 -39.00
C SER A 380 8.74 25.03 -38.01
N TRP A 381 7.69 24.34 -38.46
CA TRP A 381 6.59 23.91 -37.60
C TRP A 381 7.00 22.73 -36.71
N ILE A 382 7.78 21.79 -37.24
CA ILE A 382 8.31 20.67 -36.46
C ILE A 382 9.23 21.21 -35.37
N LEU A 383 10.13 22.15 -35.67
CA LEU A 383 11.00 22.77 -34.65
C LEU A 383 10.19 23.48 -33.56
N VAL A 384 9.11 24.19 -33.90
CA VAL A 384 8.22 24.85 -32.92
C VAL A 384 7.50 23.83 -32.05
N VAL A 385 6.93 22.76 -32.64
CA VAL A 385 6.22 21.71 -31.88
C VAL A 385 7.19 20.96 -30.97
N THR A 386 8.36 20.59 -31.48
CA THR A 386 9.38 19.87 -30.69
C THR A 386 9.90 20.75 -29.55
N GLY A 387 10.09 22.05 -29.81
CA GLY A 387 10.44 23.04 -28.79
C GLY A 387 9.37 23.19 -27.71
N LEU A 388 8.08 23.25 -28.08
CA LEU A 388 6.96 23.29 -27.13
C LEU A 388 6.87 22.02 -26.28
N VAL A 389 7.09 20.85 -26.88
CA VAL A 389 7.11 19.58 -26.15
C VAL A 389 8.26 19.54 -25.15
N LEU A 390 9.48 19.92 -25.58
CA LEU A 390 10.64 19.98 -24.69
C LEU A 390 10.44 20.99 -23.55
N PHE A 391 9.85 22.15 -23.86
CA PHE A 391 9.54 23.18 -22.86
C PHE A 391 8.46 22.72 -21.86
N GLY A 392 7.42 22.03 -22.33
CA GLY A 392 6.42 21.43 -21.44
C GLY A 392 7.01 20.35 -20.54
N LEU A 393 7.96 19.57 -21.06
CA LEU A 393 8.65 18.51 -20.31
C LEU A 393 9.60 19.09 -19.26
N THR A 394 10.36 20.15 -19.58
CA THR A 394 11.19 20.85 -18.59
C THR A 394 10.36 21.56 -17.53
N LEU A 395 9.24 22.20 -17.89
CA LEU A 395 8.31 22.76 -16.89
C LEU A 395 7.77 21.67 -15.97
N SER A 396 7.39 20.52 -16.52
CA SER A 396 6.88 19.39 -15.73
C SER A 396 7.93 18.88 -14.74
N LEU A 397 9.20 18.78 -15.15
CA LEU A 397 10.30 18.38 -14.26
C LEU A 397 10.54 19.39 -13.13
N VAL A 398 10.48 20.70 -13.42
CA VAL A 398 10.60 21.75 -12.38
C VAL A 398 9.41 21.69 -11.40
N PHE A 399 8.19 21.46 -11.89
CA PHE A 399 7.03 21.24 -11.03
C PHE A 399 7.16 19.97 -10.19
N PHE A 400 7.77 18.92 -10.72
CA PHE A 400 8.01 17.68 -9.99
C PHE A 400 9.05 17.84 -8.88
N GLU A 401 10.17 18.53 -9.16
CA GLU A 401 11.20 18.80 -8.15
C GLU A 401 10.67 19.69 -7.00
N THR A 402 9.86 20.69 -7.32
CA THR A 402 9.29 21.59 -6.31
C THR A 402 8.29 20.87 -5.41
N ARG A 403 7.47 19.96 -5.94
CA ARG A 403 6.61 19.07 -5.14
C ARG A 403 7.43 18.08 -4.31
N GLY A 404 8.46 17.45 -4.89
CA GLY A 404 9.32 16.49 -4.19
C GLY A 404 10.02 17.08 -2.96
N ARG A 405 10.53 18.31 -3.06
CA ARG A 405 11.17 18.99 -1.91
C ARG A 405 10.19 19.33 -0.79
N LYS A 406 8.94 19.70 -1.12
CA LYS A 406 7.89 19.95 -0.12
C LYS A 406 7.51 18.65 0.60
N SER A 407 7.30 17.57 -0.14
CA SER A 407 6.95 16.27 0.44
C SER A 407 8.07 15.72 1.35
N LEU A 408 9.35 15.84 0.97
CA LEU A 408 10.47 15.44 1.84
C LEU A 408 10.53 16.24 3.15
N ARG A 409 10.26 17.56 3.08
CA ARG A 409 10.18 18.41 4.27
C ARG A 409 8.98 18.03 5.15
N ALA A 410 7.83 17.77 4.54
CA ALA A 410 6.63 17.30 5.22
C ALA A 410 6.90 15.98 5.95
N GLN A 411 7.61 15.03 5.32
CA GLN A 411 7.98 13.76 5.94
C GLN A 411 8.97 13.92 7.11
N THR A 412 9.91 14.86 7.01
CA THR A 412 10.84 15.18 8.11
C THR A 412 10.09 15.78 9.30
N LEU A 413 9.12 16.66 9.04
CA LEU A 413 8.27 17.26 10.08
C LEU A 413 7.34 16.22 10.71
N LEU A 414 6.76 15.32 9.90
CA LEU A 414 5.99 14.17 10.37
C LEU A 414 6.80 13.32 11.36
N GLN A 415 8.04 12.98 11.01
CA GLN A 415 8.89 12.17 11.88
C GLN A 415 9.17 12.89 13.20
N LYS A 416 9.50 14.19 13.16
CA LYS A 416 9.69 15.01 14.37
C LYS A 416 8.42 15.11 15.22
N GLY A 417 7.27 15.26 14.58
CA GLY A 417 5.96 15.28 15.22
C GLY A 417 5.68 13.98 15.97
N ASN A 418 5.90 12.84 15.31
CA ASN A 418 5.73 11.52 15.92
C ASN A 418 6.74 11.26 17.06
N ASP A 419 7.99 11.71 16.91
CA ASP A 419 9.01 11.61 17.96
C ASP A 419 8.63 12.44 19.20
N GLN A 420 7.94 13.58 19.04
CA GLN A 420 7.46 14.38 20.16
C GLN A 420 6.19 13.81 20.78
N PHE A 421 5.31 13.22 19.96
CA PHE A 421 4.12 12.52 20.43
C PHE A 421 4.49 11.35 21.35
N THR A 422 5.46 10.53 20.95
CA THR A 422 5.96 9.40 21.75
C THR A 422 6.65 9.83 23.05
N ARG A 423 7.15 11.08 23.12
CA ARG A 423 7.69 11.68 24.35
C ARG A 423 6.60 12.30 25.25
N GLY A 424 5.34 12.31 24.81
CA GLY A 424 4.22 12.93 25.53
C GLY A 424 4.13 14.45 25.38
N ASP A 425 4.95 15.07 24.53
CA ASP A 425 4.93 16.52 24.29
C ASP A 425 3.94 16.85 23.16
N LEU A 426 2.65 16.75 23.50
CA LEU A 426 1.54 16.84 22.54
C LEU A 426 1.46 18.20 21.82
N GLU A 427 1.81 19.30 22.49
CA GLU A 427 1.73 20.65 21.92
C GLU A 427 2.79 20.88 20.83
N LYS A 428 4.03 20.45 21.07
CA LYS A 428 5.08 20.55 20.04
C LYS A 428 4.80 19.59 18.89
N SER A 429 4.33 18.38 19.21
CA SER A 429 3.95 17.38 18.22
C SER A 429 2.90 17.92 17.27
N LEU A 430 1.84 18.54 17.82
CA LEU A 430 0.80 19.19 17.05
C LEU A 430 1.37 20.22 16.08
N LYS A 431 2.24 21.12 16.56
CA LYS A 431 2.84 22.16 15.72
C LYS A 431 3.60 21.58 14.53
N HIS A 432 4.40 20.55 14.73
CA HIS A 432 5.13 19.91 13.62
C HIS A 432 4.22 19.18 12.65
N LEU A 433 3.13 18.58 13.13
CA LEU A 433 2.16 17.90 12.26
C LEU A 433 1.27 18.88 11.50
N GLU A 434 0.92 20.03 12.08
CA GLU A 434 0.26 21.14 11.39
C GLU A 434 1.17 21.67 10.26
N ASP A 435 2.44 21.99 10.57
CA ASP A 435 3.43 22.42 9.57
C ASP A 435 3.61 21.36 8.44
N ALA A 436 3.56 20.07 8.79
CA ALA A 436 3.66 18.98 7.82
C ALA A 436 2.40 18.89 6.93
N PHE A 437 1.21 19.06 7.53
CA PHE A 437 -0.07 18.99 6.83
C PHE A 437 -0.25 20.18 5.87
N GLU A 438 0.22 21.38 6.24
CA GLU A 438 0.26 22.54 5.35
C GLU A 438 1.13 22.31 4.11
N LEU A 439 2.20 21.52 4.23
CA LEU A 439 3.11 21.21 3.12
C LEU A 439 2.58 20.13 2.18
N ASP A 440 1.86 19.14 2.70
CA ASP A 440 1.39 17.97 1.96
C ASP A 440 0.04 17.43 2.52
N PRO A 441 -1.08 18.13 2.25
CA PRO A 441 -2.39 17.80 2.83
C PRO A 441 -2.98 16.48 2.28
N GLU A 442 -2.51 16.02 1.12
CA GLU A 442 -2.94 14.77 0.48
C GLU A 442 -2.31 13.53 1.14
N ASN A 443 -1.30 13.73 2.00
CA ASN A 443 -0.62 12.62 2.65
C ASN A 443 -1.46 12.05 3.80
N SER A 444 -2.04 10.87 3.56
CA SER A 444 -2.90 10.18 4.52
C SER A 444 -2.21 9.87 5.85
N ILE A 445 -0.89 9.65 5.85
CA ILE A 445 -0.13 9.36 7.09
C ILE A 445 -0.05 10.63 7.95
N ILE A 446 0.28 11.77 7.35
CA ILE A 446 0.35 13.06 8.07
C ILE A 446 -1.02 13.39 8.65
N ARG A 447 -2.07 13.24 7.83
CA ARG A 447 -3.45 13.45 8.25
C ARG A 447 -3.82 12.58 9.45
N ASN A 448 -3.53 11.27 9.39
CA ASN A 448 -3.83 10.33 10.49
C ASN A 448 -3.02 10.63 11.76
N SER A 449 -1.75 11.00 11.62
CA SER A 449 -0.93 11.42 12.76
C SER A 449 -1.49 12.69 13.39
N LEU A 450 -1.85 13.70 12.60
CA LEU A 450 -2.43 14.95 13.09
C LEU A 450 -3.76 14.71 13.82
N THR A 451 -4.63 13.85 13.28
CA THR A 451 -5.92 13.53 13.91
C THR A 451 -5.73 12.82 15.26
N LEU A 452 -4.78 11.90 15.36
CA LEU A 452 -4.44 11.26 16.64
C LEU A 452 -3.99 12.28 17.70
N VAL A 453 -3.09 13.20 17.34
CA VAL A 453 -2.60 14.22 18.29
C VAL A 453 -3.70 15.20 18.71
N LEU A 454 -4.52 15.65 17.76
CA LEU A 454 -5.67 16.50 18.06
C LEU A 454 -6.68 15.80 18.99
N GLY A 455 -6.91 14.49 18.78
CA GLY A 455 -7.84 13.71 19.60
C GLY A 455 -7.35 13.56 21.03
N GLU A 456 -6.07 13.23 21.21
CA GLU A 456 -5.43 13.14 22.53
C GLU A 456 -5.42 14.49 23.27
N LEU A 457 -5.13 15.59 22.56
CA LEU A 457 -5.20 16.94 23.14
C LEU A 457 -6.64 17.29 23.56
N ALA A 458 -7.63 17.02 22.71
CA ALA A 458 -9.03 17.25 23.04
C ALA A 458 -9.47 16.43 24.27
N HIS A 459 -9.08 15.16 24.36
CA HIS A 459 -9.34 14.32 25.53
C HIS A 459 -8.64 14.82 26.79
N LYS A 460 -7.40 15.29 26.68
CA LYS A 460 -6.65 15.89 27.79
C LYS A 460 -7.32 17.18 28.28
N GLU A 461 -7.64 18.11 27.38
CA GLU A 461 -8.31 19.38 27.69
C GLU A 461 -9.71 19.15 28.28
N LYS A 462 -10.47 18.17 27.77
CA LYS A 462 -11.74 17.73 28.33
C LYS A 462 -11.59 17.24 29.78
N ARG A 463 -10.56 16.42 30.07
CA ARG A 463 -10.28 15.94 31.44
C ARG A 463 -9.87 17.08 32.38
N GLU A 464 -9.20 18.09 31.86
CA GLU A 464 -8.82 19.31 32.59
C GLU A 464 -9.98 20.32 32.75
N GLY A 465 -11.16 20.03 32.19
CA GLY A 465 -12.33 20.93 32.23
C GLY A 465 -12.23 22.13 31.29
N LYS A 466 -11.25 22.15 30.38
CA LYS A 466 -11.06 23.22 29.37
C LYS A 466 -11.91 22.97 28.13
N TYR A 467 -13.22 22.89 28.30
CA TYR A 467 -14.13 22.43 27.25
C TYR A 467 -14.15 23.31 25.99
N ASP A 468 -13.91 24.62 26.11
CA ASP A 468 -13.84 25.52 24.95
C ASP A 468 -12.63 25.23 24.04
N GLN A 469 -11.50 24.86 24.63
CA GLN A 469 -10.30 24.47 23.86
C GLN A 469 -10.53 23.11 23.21
N ALA A 470 -11.06 22.16 23.98
CA ALA A 470 -11.41 20.83 23.47
C ALA A 470 -12.38 20.92 22.29
N LEU A 471 -13.38 21.81 22.36
CA LEU A 471 -14.33 22.01 21.26
C LEU A 471 -13.62 22.50 19.98
N LYS A 472 -12.74 23.50 20.08
CA LYS A 472 -11.97 23.98 18.92
C LYS A 472 -11.13 22.87 18.29
N ARG A 473 -10.49 22.01 19.11
CA ARG A 473 -9.71 20.88 18.62
C ARG A 473 -10.58 19.85 17.90
N VAL A 474 -11.75 19.56 18.44
CA VAL A 474 -12.68 18.63 17.82
C VAL A 474 -13.31 19.19 16.54
N GLU A 475 -13.58 20.49 16.48
CA GLU A 475 -14.03 21.16 15.25
C GLU A 475 -12.96 21.07 14.15
N THR A 476 -11.68 21.27 14.49
CA THR A 476 -10.58 21.06 13.52
C THR A 476 -10.48 19.60 13.06
N LEU A 477 -10.65 18.63 13.97
CA LEU A 477 -10.73 17.21 13.64
C LEU A 477 -11.88 16.91 12.69
N TYR A 478 -13.06 17.50 12.92
CA TYR A 478 -14.24 17.32 12.10
C TYR A 478 -14.06 17.87 10.69
N MET A 479 -13.33 18.98 10.52
CA MET A 479 -12.96 19.50 9.20
C MET A 479 -12.02 18.55 8.44
N ILE A 480 -11.16 17.82 9.15
CA ILE A 480 -10.19 16.88 8.53
C ILE A 480 -10.86 15.53 8.21
N LEU A 481 -11.71 15.02 9.10
CA LEU A 481 -12.39 13.72 9.02
C LEU A 481 -13.88 13.84 9.40
N PRO A 482 -14.73 14.40 8.51
CA PRO A 482 -16.14 14.65 8.84
C PRO A 482 -16.99 13.38 9.01
N GLU A 483 -16.54 12.24 8.45
CA GLU A 483 -17.27 10.97 8.46
C GLU A 483 -16.79 10.00 9.54
N ASP A 484 -15.75 10.35 10.30
CA ASP A 484 -15.20 9.45 11.33
C ASP A 484 -16.14 9.39 12.55
N PRO A 485 -16.68 8.19 12.89
CA PRO A 485 -17.61 8.02 14.00
C PRO A 485 -17.00 8.38 15.37
N ASP A 486 -15.69 8.20 15.55
CA ASP A 486 -15.03 8.55 16.82
C ASP A 486 -14.92 10.06 16.99
N VAL A 487 -14.68 10.80 15.90
CA VAL A 487 -14.68 12.27 15.92
C VAL A 487 -16.07 12.82 16.21
N ILE A 488 -17.11 12.26 15.57
CA ILE A 488 -18.51 12.63 15.81
C ILE A 488 -18.88 12.38 17.28
N ARG A 489 -18.49 11.21 17.82
CA ARG A 489 -18.73 10.84 19.22
C ARG A 489 -18.03 11.81 20.17
N LEU A 490 -16.74 12.08 19.96
CA LEU A 490 -15.96 13.01 20.78
C LEU A 490 -16.56 14.43 20.75
N HIS A 491 -17.04 14.88 19.58
CA HIS A 491 -17.73 16.16 19.43
C HIS A 491 -19.01 16.22 20.26
N GLY A 492 -19.85 15.18 20.18
CA GLY A 492 -21.06 15.06 20.98
C GLY A 492 -20.76 15.07 22.49
N GLU A 493 -19.72 14.36 22.92
CA GLU A 493 -19.30 14.31 24.34
C GLU A 493 -18.83 15.68 24.85
N VAL A 494 -18.07 16.44 24.06
CA VAL A 494 -17.60 17.78 24.44
C VAL A 494 -18.75 18.79 24.47
N LEU A 495 -19.67 18.75 23.51
CA LEU A 495 -20.87 19.59 23.50
C LEU A 495 -21.80 19.31 24.69
N GLN A 496 -21.98 18.03 25.02
CA GLN A 496 -22.76 17.62 26.20
C GLN A 496 -22.13 18.16 27.49
N ALA A 497 -20.80 18.09 27.61
CA ALA A 497 -20.09 18.61 28.77
C ALA A 497 -20.20 20.15 28.90
N LEU A 498 -20.32 20.88 27.79
CA LEU A 498 -20.57 22.33 27.76
C LEU A 498 -22.01 22.72 28.14
N GLY A 499 -22.91 21.76 28.40
CA GLY A 499 -24.32 22.04 28.65
C GLY A 499 -25.08 22.56 27.43
N LYS A 500 -24.45 22.54 26.24
CA LYS A 500 -25.08 22.81 24.95
C LYS A 500 -25.72 21.50 24.48
N GLY A 501 -26.90 21.21 25.02
CA GLY A 501 -27.63 19.96 24.85
C GLY A 501 -27.87 19.56 23.40
N THR A 502 -27.78 18.24 23.18
CA THR A 502 -27.95 17.45 21.94
C THR A 502 -27.03 17.85 20.79
N PRO A 503 -26.23 16.91 20.24
CA PRO A 503 -25.45 17.18 19.04
C PRO A 503 -26.44 17.61 17.95
N SER A 504 -26.41 18.90 17.60
CA SER A 504 -27.10 19.41 16.42
C SER A 504 -26.69 18.49 15.28
N THR A 505 -27.63 17.71 14.75
CA THR A 505 -27.45 17.04 13.47
C THR A 505 -26.99 18.13 12.52
N PRO A 506 -25.76 18.09 11.99
CA PRO A 506 -25.25 19.23 11.24
C PRO A 506 -26.13 19.42 10.00
N ALA A 507 -26.49 20.68 9.76
CA ALA A 507 -27.14 21.06 8.51
C ALA A 507 -26.26 20.55 7.37
N LYS A 508 -26.82 19.65 6.57
CA LYS A 508 -26.23 19.09 5.36
C LYS A 508 -25.55 20.24 4.59
N PRO A 509 -24.28 20.12 4.16
CA PRO A 509 -23.62 21.18 3.41
C PRO A 509 -24.56 21.57 2.26
N VAL A 510 -24.94 22.85 2.24
CA VAL A 510 -25.79 23.41 1.18
C VAL A 510 -25.08 23.08 -0.12
N ALA A 511 -25.69 22.20 -0.91
CA ALA A 511 -25.17 21.80 -2.20
C ALA A 511 -24.83 23.07 -2.98
N GLU A 512 -23.60 23.14 -3.45
CA GLU A 512 -23.13 24.16 -4.38
C GLU A 512 -24.19 24.35 -5.47
N PRO A 513 -24.65 25.59 -5.75
CA PRO A 513 -25.68 25.82 -6.76
C PRO A 513 -25.19 25.20 -8.07
N ALA A 514 -26.02 24.32 -8.64
CA ALA A 514 -25.72 23.61 -9.87
C ALA A 514 -25.17 24.59 -10.92
N PRO A 515 -24.10 24.23 -11.64
CA PRO A 515 -23.57 25.07 -12.71
C PRO A 515 -24.70 25.37 -13.70
N ALA A 516 -24.93 26.66 -13.94
CA ALA A 516 -25.98 27.16 -14.82
C ALA A 516 -25.96 26.39 -16.15
N GLU A 517 -27.11 25.85 -16.52
CA GLU A 517 -27.33 25.28 -17.84
C GLU A 517 -26.86 26.27 -18.91
N PRO A 518 -26.10 25.83 -19.93
CA PRO A 518 -25.71 26.70 -21.02
C PRO A 518 -26.97 27.21 -21.73
N GLU A 519 -27.13 28.53 -21.74
CA GLU A 519 -28.18 29.22 -22.49
C GLU A 519 -28.20 28.69 -23.93
N LYS A 520 -29.39 28.20 -24.34
CA LYS A 520 -29.67 27.89 -25.74
C LYS A 520 -29.39 29.14 -26.58
N PRO A 521 -28.69 29.01 -27.72
CA PRO A 521 -28.55 30.12 -28.65
C PRO A 521 -29.95 30.54 -29.12
N ALA A 522 -30.25 31.83 -28.95
CA ALA A 522 -31.41 32.46 -29.55
C ALA A 522 -31.29 32.36 -31.07
N ASP A 523 -32.37 31.90 -31.70
CA ASP A 523 -32.56 31.96 -33.15
C ASP A 523 -32.48 33.42 -33.60
N GLU A 524 -31.46 33.76 -34.41
CA GLU A 524 -31.47 34.81 -35.44
C GLU A 524 -30.71 34.36 -36.69
#